data_AF-H3RHQ3-F1
#
_entry.id   AF-H3RHQ3-F1
#
_cell.length_a   1.000
_cell.length_b   1.000
_cell.length_c   1.000
_cell.angle_alpha   90.00
_cell.angle_beta   90.00
_cell.angle_gamma   90.00
#
_symmetry.space_group_name_H-M   'P 1'
#
loop_
_entity.id
_entity.type
_entity.pdbx_description
1 polymer ?
#
loop_
_entity_poly.entity_id
_entity_poly.type
_entity_poly.pdbx_seq_one_letter_code
_entity_poly.pdbx_strand_id
1 'polypeptide(L)'
;MVKLERAEHLMLARQLPTQTIALVLAGGRGTRLVDLTAKRAKPAVHFGGKFRIIDFALSNCLNSGIRRIGVITQYQSHTLTQHIQRGWSVFNEEMNEFVDLLPAQQRFSTEHWYRGTADAVTQNLDVIRRYNAQYVVILAGDHIYKMDYSRMLLDHVLNDARCTIACLPVPVAEATAFGVMAVDENNKVIDFVEKPPKPPTMPGDDTKSLASMGIYVFDAEYLYGLLEDDLHQAGSSHDFGKDILPKVVESGEGYAHSFAISCVQNDHEAPPYWRDVGTLEAYWRANLDLASVTPELDMYDSSWPIRTHMEPLPPAKFVQDRSGSHGMTMNSLVSGGCIISGSVVVNSVMFSRVRVNSFCNIDSTVLLPDVVVGRSCRLRRCVIDRACVLPEGMVIGENPDEDSRRFFRSEEGIVLVTRAMLAKLSSAGQ
;
A
#
# COMPACT_ATOMS: atom_id res chain seq x y z
N MET A 1 24.97 -3.58 -32.05
CA MET A 1 25.14 -3.36 -30.59
C MET A 1 26.36 -2.49 -30.36
N VAL A 2 26.17 -1.17 -30.27
CA VAL A 2 27.21 -0.30 -29.73
C VAL A 2 27.23 -0.57 -28.23
N LYS A 3 28.35 -1.08 -27.70
CA LYS A 3 28.53 -1.21 -26.25
C LYS A 3 28.61 0.21 -25.70
N LEU A 4 27.56 0.63 -24.99
CA LEU A 4 27.57 1.90 -24.25
C LEU A 4 28.77 1.91 -23.29
N GLU A 5 29.49 3.02 -23.22
CA GLU A 5 30.61 3.18 -22.31
C GLU A 5 30.11 3.26 -20.85
N ARG A 6 30.93 2.84 -19.89
CA ARG A 6 30.54 2.83 -18.45
C ARG A 6 30.06 4.20 -17.94
N ALA A 7 30.57 5.29 -18.52
CA ALA A 7 30.14 6.65 -18.22
C ALA A 7 28.74 6.98 -18.76
N GLU A 8 28.36 6.42 -19.91
CA GLU A 8 27.03 6.57 -20.51
C GLU A 8 25.97 5.84 -19.69
N HIS A 9 26.27 4.62 -19.21
CA HIS A 9 25.41 3.90 -18.27
C HIS A 9 25.17 4.67 -16.97
N LEU A 10 26.20 5.34 -16.44
CA LEU A 10 26.13 6.14 -15.21
C LEU A 10 25.23 7.37 -15.36
N MET A 11 25.30 8.06 -16.50
CA MET A 11 24.40 9.18 -16.79
C MET A 11 22.99 8.71 -17.09
N LEU A 12 22.84 7.58 -17.79
CA LEU A 12 21.54 6.99 -18.11
C LEU A 12 20.75 6.68 -16.84
N ALA A 13 21.36 6.02 -15.85
CA ALA A 13 20.71 5.71 -14.57
C ALA A 13 20.14 6.95 -13.86
N ARG A 14 20.78 8.12 -14.04
CA ARG A 14 20.30 9.40 -13.48
C ARG A 14 19.28 10.12 -14.37
N GLN A 15 19.38 9.97 -15.70
CA GLN A 15 18.50 10.65 -16.65
C GLN A 15 17.13 9.99 -16.75
N LEU A 16 17.05 8.65 -16.70
CA LEU A 16 15.81 7.92 -16.87
C LEU A 16 14.70 8.40 -15.91
N PRO A 17 14.92 8.54 -14.58
CA PRO A 17 13.88 9.05 -13.68
C PRO A 17 13.34 10.43 -14.06
N THR A 18 14.18 11.32 -14.61
CA THR A 18 13.76 12.67 -15.03
C THR A 18 12.90 12.67 -16.29
N GLN A 19 13.03 11.63 -17.12
CA GLN A 19 12.25 11.41 -18.33
C GLN A 19 10.98 10.57 -18.07
N THR A 20 10.82 10.08 -16.84
CA THR A 20 9.70 9.24 -16.40
C THR A 20 8.60 10.03 -15.70
N ILE A 21 7.36 9.56 -15.84
CA ILE A 21 6.24 9.90 -14.95
C ILE A 21 5.75 8.65 -14.23
N ALA A 22 5.45 8.76 -12.93
CA ALA A 22 4.78 7.70 -12.19
C ALA A 22 3.27 7.93 -12.14
N LEU A 23 2.47 6.91 -12.44
CA LEU A 23 1.01 6.92 -12.28
C LEU A 23 0.63 5.94 -11.18
N VAL A 24 0.21 6.47 -10.04
CA VAL A 24 -0.21 5.71 -8.86
C VAL A 24 -1.71 5.45 -8.94
N LEU A 25 -2.08 4.20 -9.18
CA LEU A 25 -3.46 3.72 -9.18
C LEU A 25 -3.94 3.60 -7.73
N ALA A 26 -4.68 4.62 -7.27
CA ALA A 26 -5.18 4.73 -5.91
C ALA A 26 -6.72 4.52 -5.82
N GLY A 27 -7.30 3.78 -6.76
CA GLY A 27 -8.73 3.49 -6.86
C GLY A 27 -9.22 2.26 -6.05
N GLY A 28 -8.32 1.49 -5.45
CA GLY A 28 -8.64 0.23 -4.77
C GLY A 28 -9.65 0.40 -3.62
N ARG A 29 -10.83 -0.24 -3.75
CA ARG A 29 -11.84 -0.28 -2.67
C ARG A 29 -11.37 -1.09 -1.46
N GLY A 30 -10.52 -2.10 -1.66
CA GLY A 30 -10.03 -2.96 -0.58
C GLY A 30 -11.14 -3.65 0.18
N THR A 31 -12.10 -4.30 -0.51
CA THR A 31 -13.30 -4.91 0.10
C THR A 31 -12.96 -5.99 1.14
N ARG A 32 -11.83 -6.67 0.99
CA ARG A 32 -11.29 -7.66 1.94
C ARG A 32 -10.84 -7.06 3.29
N LEU A 33 -10.74 -5.73 3.40
CA LEU A 33 -10.51 -5.01 4.66
C LEU A 33 -11.82 -4.64 5.39
N VAL A 34 -12.98 -5.07 4.86
CA VAL A 34 -14.30 -4.97 5.50
C VAL A 34 -14.60 -3.52 5.90
N ASP A 35 -14.97 -3.26 7.16
CA ASP A 35 -15.36 -1.91 7.60
C ASP A 35 -14.18 -0.93 7.70
N LEU A 36 -12.93 -1.39 7.62
CA LEU A 36 -11.75 -0.54 7.69
C LEU A 36 -11.64 0.39 6.46
N THR A 37 -12.22 0.01 5.33
CA THR A 37 -12.27 0.79 4.08
C THR A 37 -13.66 1.35 3.77
N ALA A 38 -14.63 1.21 4.67
CA ALA A 38 -16.01 1.68 4.45
C ALA A 38 -16.11 3.20 4.23
N LYS A 39 -15.19 3.99 4.81
CA LYS A 39 -15.17 5.47 4.76
C LYS A 39 -13.87 6.04 4.20
N ARG A 40 -13.01 5.22 3.63
CA ARG A 40 -11.69 5.61 3.12
C ARG A 40 -11.20 4.62 2.06
N ALA A 41 -10.50 5.12 1.04
CA ALA A 41 -9.81 4.26 0.08
C ALA A 41 -8.72 3.43 0.78
N LYS A 42 -8.40 2.23 0.26
CA LYS A 42 -7.32 1.38 0.80
C LYS A 42 -5.96 2.11 0.86
N PRO A 43 -5.52 2.88 -0.16
CA PRO A 43 -4.30 3.70 -0.08
C PRO A 43 -4.26 4.70 1.08
N ALA A 44 -5.44 5.10 1.59
CA ALA A 44 -5.57 6.04 2.70
C ALA A 44 -5.65 5.35 4.08
N VAL A 45 -5.57 4.02 4.14
CA VAL A 45 -5.53 3.28 5.41
C VAL A 45 -4.23 3.64 6.15
N HIS A 46 -4.37 3.82 7.46
CA HIS A 46 -3.28 4.17 8.36
C HIS A 46 -2.31 3.00 8.55
N PHE A 47 -1.01 3.24 8.60
CA PHE A 47 0.01 2.21 8.81
C PHE A 47 1.19 2.73 9.65
N GLY A 48 1.78 1.87 10.49
CA GLY A 48 3.04 2.15 11.18
C GLY A 48 3.04 3.39 12.08
N GLY A 49 1.93 3.66 12.76
CA GLY A 49 1.78 4.74 13.76
C GLY A 49 1.59 6.15 13.19
N LYS A 50 2.16 6.47 12.02
CA LYS A 50 2.05 7.81 11.42
C LYS A 50 1.78 7.86 9.91
N PHE A 51 1.99 6.76 9.19
CA PHE A 51 1.92 6.75 7.72
C PHE A 51 0.52 6.38 7.21
N ARG A 52 0.34 6.52 5.90
CA ARG A 52 -0.67 5.81 5.13
C ARG A 52 -0.03 4.94 4.07
N ILE A 53 -0.74 3.93 3.57
CA ILE A 53 -0.20 2.97 2.62
C ILE A 53 0.38 3.66 1.36
N ILE A 54 -0.31 4.68 0.83
CA ILE A 54 0.16 5.40 -0.37
C ILE A 54 1.54 6.06 -0.20
N ASP A 55 1.94 6.39 1.03
CA ASP A 55 3.20 7.07 1.30
C ASP A 55 4.40 6.24 0.86
N PHE A 56 4.30 4.90 0.84
CA PHE A 56 5.36 4.02 0.40
C PHE A 56 5.62 4.17 -1.11
N ALA A 57 4.59 4.06 -1.95
CA ALA A 57 4.72 4.22 -3.40
C ALA A 57 5.23 5.63 -3.77
N LEU A 58 4.71 6.67 -3.12
CA LEU A 58 5.12 8.06 -3.37
C LEU A 58 6.56 8.32 -2.91
N SER A 59 6.97 7.76 -1.77
CA SER A 59 8.35 7.90 -1.29
C SER A 59 9.33 7.13 -2.15
N ASN A 60 8.96 5.95 -2.64
CA ASN A 60 9.77 5.21 -3.61
C ASN A 60 9.97 6.03 -4.90
N CYS A 61 8.93 6.69 -5.42
CA CYS A 61 9.07 7.59 -6.56
C CYS A 61 10.08 8.70 -6.27
N LEU A 62 9.89 9.39 -5.14
CA LEU A 62 10.72 10.52 -4.73
C LEU A 62 12.19 10.12 -4.57
N ASN A 63 12.44 9.00 -3.88
CA ASN A 63 13.78 8.50 -3.58
C ASN A 63 14.48 7.92 -4.82
N SER A 64 13.72 7.37 -5.77
CA SER A 64 14.22 6.97 -7.10
C SER A 64 14.44 8.12 -8.08
N GLY A 65 14.15 9.36 -7.68
CA GLY A 65 14.31 10.55 -8.52
C GLY A 65 13.15 10.82 -9.48
N ILE A 66 12.04 10.08 -9.38
CA ILE A 66 10.81 10.32 -10.15
C ILE A 66 9.97 11.34 -9.39
N ARG A 67 10.04 12.60 -9.83
CA ARG A 67 9.39 13.74 -9.15
C ARG A 67 8.11 14.22 -9.83
N ARG A 68 7.72 13.58 -10.93
CA ARG A 68 6.45 13.79 -11.65
C ARG A 68 5.54 12.61 -11.35
N ILE A 69 4.49 12.85 -10.58
CA ILE A 69 3.62 11.78 -10.08
C ILE A 69 2.17 12.15 -10.33
N GLY A 70 1.42 11.28 -11.00
CA GLY A 70 -0.04 11.36 -11.10
C GLY A 70 -0.70 10.34 -10.18
N VAL A 71 -1.57 10.79 -9.28
CA VAL A 71 -2.33 9.93 -8.36
C VAL A 71 -3.76 9.82 -8.86
N ILE A 72 -4.11 8.65 -9.39
CA ILE A 72 -5.43 8.40 -9.98
C ILE A 72 -6.38 7.88 -8.89
N THR A 73 -7.46 8.62 -8.62
CA THR A 73 -8.38 8.33 -7.52
C THR A 73 -9.80 8.11 -8.01
N GLN A 74 -10.54 7.22 -7.34
CA GLN A 74 -11.92 6.89 -7.71
C GLN A 74 -12.88 6.88 -6.51
N TYR A 75 -12.69 5.96 -5.57
CA TYR A 75 -13.63 5.70 -4.48
C TYR A 75 -13.19 6.32 -3.14
N GLN A 76 -14.12 6.92 -2.38
CA GLN A 76 -13.91 7.44 -1.01
C GLN A 76 -12.59 8.23 -0.84
N SER A 77 -12.28 9.08 -1.83
CA SER A 77 -10.96 9.72 -1.98
C SER A 77 -10.78 10.96 -1.11
N HIS A 78 -11.82 11.51 -0.46
CA HIS A 78 -11.71 12.76 0.29
C HIS A 78 -10.55 12.76 1.31
N THR A 79 -10.45 11.70 2.12
CA THR A 79 -9.36 11.59 3.10
C THR A 79 -8.00 11.41 2.43
N LEU A 80 -7.94 10.71 1.30
CA LEU A 80 -6.72 10.53 0.49
C LEU A 80 -6.25 11.88 -0.09
N THR A 81 -7.14 12.59 -0.78
CA THR A 81 -6.91 13.93 -1.33
C THR A 81 -6.40 14.89 -0.28
N GLN A 82 -7.04 14.94 0.90
CA GLN A 82 -6.61 15.79 2.01
C GLN A 82 -5.18 15.42 2.49
N HIS A 83 -4.82 14.14 2.48
CA HIS A 83 -3.49 13.69 2.88
C HIS A 83 -2.42 14.07 1.85
N ILE A 84 -2.70 13.90 0.56
CA ILE A 84 -1.82 14.35 -0.52
C ILE A 84 -1.63 15.87 -0.43
N GLN A 85 -2.72 16.63 -0.27
CA GLN A 85 -2.66 18.09 -0.16
C GLN A 85 -1.79 18.57 1.02
N ARG A 86 -1.81 17.87 2.15
CA ARG A 86 -1.07 18.30 3.35
C ARG A 86 0.35 17.75 3.43
N GLY A 87 0.60 16.54 2.94
CA GLY A 87 1.90 15.85 3.05
C GLY A 87 2.77 15.93 1.81
N TRP A 88 2.15 16.08 0.64
CA TRP A 88 2.78 15.88 -0.66
C TRP A 88 2.69 17.11 -1.58
N SER A 89 2.03 18.20 -1.19
CA SER A 89 2.07 19.49 -1.92
C SER A 89 3.30 20.34 -1.61
N VAL A 90 4.50 19.77 -1.74
CA VAL A 90 5.79 20.46 -1.50
C VAL A 90 6.64 20.63 -2.74
N PHE A 91 6.10 20.26 -3.90
CA PHE A 91 6.78 20.31 -5.19
C PHE A 91 6.51 21.64 -5.88
N ASN A 92 7.50 22.12 -6.63
CA ASN A 92 7.40 23.32 -7.45
C ASN A 92 7.40 22.97 -8.94
N GLU A 93 6.31 23.29 -9.63
CA GLU A 93 6.12 22.93 -11.05
C GLU A 93 7.22 23.50 -11.96
N GLU A 94 7.80 24.67 -11.65
CA GLU A 94 8.91 25.24 -12.43
C GLU A 94 10.19 24.38 -12.42
N MET A 95 10.33 23.49 -11.43
CA MET A 95 11.42 22.52 -11.33
C MET A 95 11.05 21.17 -11.98
N ASN A 96 9.95 21.11 -12.74
CA ASN A 96 9.42 19.92 -13.39
C ASN A 96 9.09 18.80 -12.38
N GLU A 97 8.51 19.18 -11.25
CA GLU A 97 8.09 18.28 -10.17
C GLU A 97 6.67 18.60 -9.71
N PHE A 98 5.85 17.57 -9.50
CA PHE A 98 4.46 17.71 -9.07
C PHE A 98 3.88 16.37 -8.56
N VAL A 99 2.83 16.48 -7.76
CA VAL A 99 1.93 15.37 -7.43
C VAL A 99 0.52 15.78 -7.83
N ASP A 100 0.12 15.34 -9.03
CA ASP A 100 -1.16 15.68 -9.63
C ASP A 100 -2.24 14.70 -9.19
N LEU A 101 -3.36 15.24 -8.74
CA LEU A 101 -4.53 14.44 -8.40
C LEU A 101 -5.43 14.31 -9.63
N LEU A 102 -5.60 13.08 -10.11
CA LEU A 102 -6.42 12.74 -11.26
C LEU A 102 -7.69 12.00 -10.79
N PRO A 103 -8.73 12.72 -10.33
CA PRO A 103 -9.97 12.10 -9.89
C PRO A 103 -10.79 11.59 -11.08
N ALA A 104 -11.56 10.53 -10.85
CA ALA A 104 -12.56 10.07 -11.80
C ALA A 104 -13.53 11.20 -12.15
N GLN A 105 -13.68 11.47 -13.45
CA GLN A 105 -14.64 12.45 -13.96
C GLN A 105 -15.84 11.73 -14.54
N GLN A 106 -17.04 12.17 -14.19
CA GLN A 106 -18.25 11.67 -14.83
C GLN A 106 -18.34 12.27 -16.24
N ARG A 107 -17.93 11.51 -17.26
CA ARG A 107 -18.12 11.90 -18.66
C ARG A 107 -19.57 11.64 -19.08
N PHE A 108 -20.14 12.53 -19.89
CA PHE A 108 -21.55 12.53 -20.31
C PHE A 108 -22.03 11.23 -21.01
N SER A 109 -21.13 10.33 -21.41
CA SER A 109 -21.42 9.11 -22.16
C SER A 109 -21.35 7.81 -21.35
N THR A 110 -21.04 7.84 -20.04
CA THR A 110 -20.91 6.62 -19.22
C THR A 110 -21.50 6.79 -17.82
N GLU A 111 -22.37 5.87 -17.39
CA GLU A 111 -22.85 5.76 -16.00
C GLU A 111 -21.75 5.31 -15.01
N HIS A 112 -20.58 4.89 -15.52
CA HIS A 112 -19.46 4.36 -14.73
C HIS A 112 -18.33 5.39 -14.60
N TRP A 113 -17.74 5.51 -13.39
CA TRP A 113 -16.61 6.41 -13.12
C TRP A 113 -15.30 5.96 -13.77
N TYR A 114 -14.86 4.72 -13.52
CA TYR A 114 -13.80 4.02 -14.27
C TYR A 114 -14.25 2.57 -14.44
N ARG A 115 -14.07 1.99 -15.63
CA ARG A 115 -14.43 0.60 -15.95
C ARG A 115 -13.43 -0.40 -15.38
N GLY A 116 -12.15 -0.04 -15.39
CA GLY A 116 -11.04 -0.84 -14.88
C GLY A 116 -9.80 0.01 -14.65
N THR A 117 -8.68 -0.63 -14.28
CA THR A 117 -7.42 0.06 -13.98
C THR A 117 -6.79 0.74 -15.20
N ALA A 118 -6.93 0.17 -16.39
CA ALA A 118 -6.43 0.75 -17.63
C ALA A 118 -7.31 1.92 -18.09
N ASP A 119 -8.64 1.79 -18.01
CA ASP A 119 -9.59 2.88 -18.30
C ASP A 119 -9.30 4.15 -17.46
N ALA A 120 -8.87 3.97 -16.21
CA ALA A 120 -8.49 5.08 -15.35
C ALA A 120 -7.31 5.90 -15.90
N VAL A 121 -6.37 5.26 -16.59
CA VAL A 121 -5.26 5.93 -17.29
C VAL A 121 -5.76 6.51 -18.62
N THR A 122 -6.54 5.75 -19.40
CA THR A 122 -7.09 6.18 -20.70
C THR A 122 -7.91 7.46 -20.59
N GLN A 123 -8.77 7.58 -19.58
CA GLN A 123 -9.57 8.79 -19.38
C GLN A 123 -8.74 10.04 -19.04
N ASN A 124 -7.50 9.87 -18.58
CA ASN A 124 -6.58 10.96 -18.24
C ASN A 124 -5.48 11.13 -19.30
N LEU A 125 -5.55 10.44 -20.44
CA LEU A 125 -4.49 10.40 -21.45
C LEU A 125 -4.15 11.80 -22.00
N ASP A 126 -5.16 12.67 -22.18
CA ASP A 126 -5.00 14.06 -22.62
C ASP A 126 -4.11 14.89 -21.69
N VAL A 127 -4.18 14.62 -20.39
CA VAL A 127 -3.35 15.26 -19.36
C VAL A 127 -1.97 14.61 -19.36
N ILE A 128 -1.93 13.27 -19.35
CA ILE A 128 -0.69 12.50 -19.27
C ILE A 128 0.25 12.82 -20.45
N ARG A 129 -0.27 12.93 -21.68
CA ARG A 129 0.51 13.29 -22.87
C ARG A 129 1.18 14.66 -22.77
N ARG A 130 0.60 15.61 -22.05
CA ARG A 130 1.18 16.95 -21.88
C ARG A 130 2.46 16.95 -21.05
N TYR A 131 2.65 15.93 -20.22
CA TYR A 131 3.89 15.79 -19.44
C TYR A 131 5.09 15.36 -20.30
N ASN A 132 4.86 14.92 -21.54
CA ASN A 132 5.91 14.56 -22.50
C ASN A 132 6.97 13.62 -21.89
N ALA A 133 6.51 12.59 -21.16
CA ALA A 133 7.37 11.57 -20.58
C ALA A 133 7.74 10.53 -21.63
N GLN A 134 8.97 10.00 -21.55
CA GLN A 134 9.42 8.90 -22.40
C GLN A 134 9.04 7.54 -21.81
N TYR A 135 8.99 7.47 -20.49
CA TYR A 135 8.63 6.26 -19.75
C TYR A 135 7.49 6.56 -18.78
N VAL A 136 6.61 5.57 -18.61
CA VAL A 136 5.51 5.62 -17.65
C VAL A 136 5.66 4.47 -16.67
N VAL A 137 5.73 4.78 -15.38
CA VAL A 137 5.74 3.80 -14.30
C VAL A 137 4.34 3.70 -13.72
N ILE A 138 3.65 2.58 -13.92
CA ILE A 138 2.34 2.30 -13.32
C ILE A 138 2.57 1.63 -11.97
N LEU A 139 1.95 2.17 -10.91
CA LEU A 139 2.11 1.70 -9.54
C LEU A 139 0.77 1.39 -8.88
N ALA A 140 0.66 0.24 -8.23
CA ALA A 140 -0.38 0.00 -7.24
C ALA A 140 -0.12 0.84 -5.97
N GLY A 141 -1.05 1.74 -5.62
CA GLY A 141 -0.92 2.65 -4.48
C GLY A 141 -1.32 2.04 -3.12
N ASP A 142 -1.59 0.74 -3.06
CA ASP A 142 -2.18 0.05 -1.92
C ASP A 142 -1.34 -1.13 -1.40
N HIS A 143 -0.05 -1.17 -1.75
CA HIS A 143 0.95 -2.12 -1.24
C HIS A 143 1.99 -1.41 -0.36
N ILE A 144 2.63 -2.16 0.54
CA ILE A 144 3.71 -1.67 1.42
C ILE A 144 5.01 -2.35 1.03
N TYR A 145 5.98 -1.56 0.57
CA TYR A 145 7.30 -2.02 0.13
C TYR A 145 8.26 -0.83 -0.04
N LYS A 146 9.57 -1.12 -0.08
CA LYS A 146 10.61 -0.17 -0.51
C LYS A 146 11.28 -0.69 -1.78
N MET A 147 11.25 0.11 -2.84
CA MET A 147 11.80 -0.25 -4.15
C MET A 147 12.44 0.95 -4.81
N ASP A 148 13.59 0.74 -5.42
CA ASP A 148 14.24 1.71 -6.27
C ASP A 148 13.85 1.50 -7.74
N TYR A 149 12.88 2.28 -8.22
CA TYR A 149 12.40 2.24 -9.59
C TYR A 149 13.47 2.66 -10.62
N SER A 150 14.52 3.39 -10.23
CA SER A 150 15.59 3.75 -11.16
C SER A 150 16.34 2.52 -11.69
N ARG A 151 16.45 1.47 -10.85
CA ARG A 151 17.02 0.17 -11.24
C ARG A 151 16.11 -0.60 -12.19
N MET A 152 14.79 -0.55 -11.96
CA MET A 152 13.80 -1.17 -12.85
C MET A 152 13.75 -0.45 -14.21
N LEU A 153 13.84 0.88 -14.24
CA LEU A 153 13.95 1.66 -15.47
C LEU A 153 15.23 1.33 -16.24
N LEU A 154 16.36 1.18 -15.54
CA LEU A 154 17.61 0.78 -16.17
C LEU A 154 17.50 -0.62 -16.79
N ASP A 155 16.93 -1.59 -16.07
CA ASP A 155 16.71 -2.94 -16.56
C ASP A 155 15.76 -2.97 -17.76
N HIS A 156 14.70 -2.17 -17.74
CA HIS A 156 13.78 -1.99 -18.87
C HIS A 156 14.50 -1.54 -20.14
N VAL A 157 15.34 -0.50 -20.03
CA VAL A 157 16.08 0.06 -21.17
C VAL A 157 17.20 -0.88 -21.65
N LEU A 158 17.90 -1.56 -20.73
CA LEU A 158 18.97 -2.49 -21.10
C LEU A 158 18.47 -3.74 -21.84
N ASN A 159 17.22 -4.13 -21.59
CA ASN A 159 16.57 -5.24 -22.27
C ASN A 159 15.81 -4.82 -23.55
N ASP A 160 15.81 -3.52 -23.90
CA ASP A 160 15.02 -2.97 -25.02
C ASP A 160 13.54 -3.40 -24.94
N ALA A 161 13.02 -3.46 -23.72
CA ALA A 161 11.66 -3.93 -23.45
C ALA A 161 10.65 -2.82 -23.72
N ARG A 162 9.45 -3.17 -24.23
CA ARG A 162 8.35 -2.20 -24.33
C ARG A 162 7.52 -2.11 -23.05
N CYS A 163 7.51 -3.21 -22.29
CA CYS A 163 6.88 -3.31 -20.99
C CYS A 163 7.73 -4.19 -20.06
N THR A 164 7.98 -3.71 -18.85
CA THR A 164 8.65 -4.48 -17.80
C THR A 164 7.75 -4.60 -16.58
N ILE A 165 7.57 -5.82 -16.07
CA ILE A 165 6.65 -6.16 -14.99
C ILE A 165 7.45 -6.58 -13.76
N ALA A 166 7.30 -5.89 -12.63
CA ALA A 166 7.96 -6.31 -11.40
C ALA A 166 7.30 -7.56 -10.82
N CYS A 167 8.11 -8.55 -10.46
CA CYS A 167 7.64 -9.85 -10.00
C CYS A 167 8.38 -10.36 -8.76
N LEU A 168 7.69 -11.25 -8.04
CA LEU A 168 8.10 -11.82 -6.75
C LEU A 168 7.60 -13.27 -6.66
N PRO A 169 8.45 -14.24 -6.27
CA PRO A 169 7.98 -15.57 -5.88
C PRO A 169 7.11 -15.52 -4.63
N VAL A 170 5.90 -16.06 -4.70
CA VAL A 170 4.96 -16.18 -3.56
C VAL A 170 4.50 -17.63 -3.42
N PRO A 171 4.08 -18.08 -2.21
CA PRO A 171 3.50 -19.40 -2.04
C PRO A 171 2.29 -19.62 -2.97
N VAL A 172 2.16 -20.80 -3.58
CA VAL A 172 1.07 -21.12 -4.53
C VAL A 172 -0.32 -20.88 -3.92
N ALA A 173 -0.49 -21.13 -2.62
CA ALA A 173 -1.75 -20.90 -1.91
C ALA A 173 -2.19 -19.41 -1.94
N GLU A 174 -1.23 -18.49 -1.94
CA GLU A 174 -1.46 -17.05 -1.95
C GLU A 174 -1.53 -16.48 -3.38
N ALA A 175 -0.94 -17.18 -4.36
CA ALA A 175 -0.83 -16.74 -5.75
C ALA A 175 -2.17 -16.56 -6.49
N THR A 176 -3.26 -17.15 -5.97
CA THR A 176 -4.62 -17.01 -6.52
C THR A 176 -5.13 -15.57 -6.53
N ALA A 177 -4.58 -14.70 -5.68
CA ALA A 177 -4.96 -13.30 -5.59
C ALA A 177 -4.22 -12.37 -6.58
N PHE A 178 -3.23 -12.88 -7.31
CA PHE A 178 -2.31 -12.11 -8.13
C PHE A 178 -2.32 -12.55 -9.60
N GLY A 179 -1.77 -11.71 -10.48
CA GLY A 179 -1.39 -12.15 -11.82
C GLY A 179 -0.14 -13.01 -11.76
N VAL A 180 -0.19 -14.22 -12.31
CA VAL A 180 0.92 -15.18 -12.30
C VAL A 180 1.51 -15.25 -13.69
N MET A 181 2.83 -15.22 -13.76
CA MET A 181 3.56 -15.22 -15.03
C MET A 181 4.56 -16.36 -15.11
N ALA A 182 4.82 -16.83 -16.32
CA ALA A 182 5.96 -17.69 -16.64
C ALA A 182 6.98 -16.91 -17.46
N VAL A 183 8.26 -17.19 -17.23
CA VAL A 183 9.38 -16.49 -17.86
C VAL A 183 10.36 -17.48 -18.47
N ASP A 184 11.07 -17.05 -19.52
CA ASP A 184 12.20 -17.79 -20.09
C ASP A 184 13.54 -17.50 -19.38
N GLU A 185 14.64 -18.07 -19.88
CA GLU A 185 15.99 -17.90 -19.34
C GLU A 185 16.51 -16.45 -19.37
N ASN A 186 15.93 -15.58 -20.22
CA ASN A 186 16.27 -14.16 -20.34
C ASN A 186 15.26 -13.26 -19.60
N ASN A 187 14.42 -13.83 -18.74
CA ASN A 187 13.31 -13.16 -18.05
C ASN A 187 12.24 -12.58 -18.99
N LYS A 188 12.17 -13.02 -20.25
CA LYS A 188 11.07 -12.64 -21.13
C LYS A 188 9.81 -13.35 -20.68
N VAL A 189 8.70 -12.63 -20.60
CA VAL A 189 7.42 -13.20 -20.15
C VAL A 189 6.82 -14.01 -21.30
N ILE A 190 6.60 -15.31 -21.07
CA ILE A 190 6.07 -16.24 -22.07
C ILE A 190 4.57 -16.51 -21.89
N ASP A 191 4.07 -16.35 -20.65
CA ASP A 191 2.67 -16.57 -20.32
C ASP A 191 2.28 -15.69 -19.13
N PHE A 192 1.04 -15.21 -19.09
CA PHE A 192 0.49 -14.40 -18.03
C PHE A 192 -0.98 -14.70 -17.82
N VAL A 193 -1.37 -15.00 -16.59
CA VAL A 193 -2.74 -15.27 -16.20
C VAL A 193 -3.13 -14.46 -14.96
N GLU A 194 -4.17 -13.64 -15.07
CA GLU A 194 -4.68 -12.83 -13.96
C GLU A 194 -5.55 -13.68 -13.01
N LYS A 195 -5.14 -13.78 -11.74
CA LYS A 195 -5.90 -14.43 -10.65
C LYS A 195 -6.37 -15.85 -10.99
N PRO A 196 -5.45 -16.76 -11.37
CA PRO A 196 -5.82 -18.12 -11.71
C PRO A 196 -6.35 -18.86 -10.47
N PRO A 197 -7.44 -19.63 -10.59
CA PRO A 197 -7.91 -20.49 -9.49
C PRO A 197 -6.91 -21.62 -9.17
N LYS A 198 -6.06 -21.98 -10.15
CA LYS A 198 -4.94 -22.92 -10.00
C LYS A 198 -3.67 -22.25 -10.53
N PRO A 199 -2.90 -21.58 -9.67
CA PRO A 199 -1.69 -20.85 -10.07
C PRO A 199 -0.65 -21.80 -10.69
N PRO A 200 -0.10 -21.47 -11.86
CA PRO A 200 1.09 -22.15 -12.38
C PRO A 200 2.26 -22.03 -11.39
N THR A 201 3.03 -23.11 -11.23
CA THR A 201 4.21 -23.13 -10.36
C THR A 201 5.45 -22.66 -11.13
N MET A 202 6.46 -22.21 -10.41
CA MET A 202 7.74 -21.86 -11.01
C MET A 202 8.48 -23.12 -11.52
N PRO A 203 9.25 -23.02 -12.61
CA PRO A 203 10.14 -24.10 -13.03
C PRO A 203 11.15 -24.42 -11.91
N GLY A 204 11.16 -25.65 -11.41
CA GLY A 204 12.07 -26.10 -10.36
C GLY A 204 11.66 -25.81 -8.91
N ASP A 205 10.52 -25.14 -8.68
CA ASP A 205 9.93 -24.93 -7.34
C ASP A 205 8.40 -25.04 -7.43
N ASP A 206 7.86 -26.20 -7.01
CA ASP A 206 6.43 -26.49 -7.00
C ASP A 206 5.68 -25.84 -5.82
N THR A 207 6.41 -25.22 -4.89
CA THR A 207 5.83 -24.56 -3.72
C THR A 207 5.50 -23.09 -3.98
N LYS A 208 6.02 -22.51 -5.07
CA LYS A 208 5.90 -21.08 -5.39
C LYS A 208 5.39 -20.81 -6.81
N SER A 209 4.77 -19.65 -6.96
CA SER A 209 4.38 -19.06 -8.24
C SER A 209 5.02 -17.68 -8.38
N LEU A 210 5.39 -17.31 -9.61
CA LEU A 210 5.94 -15.98 -9.89
C LEU A 210 4.80 -14.97 -10.07
N ALA A 211 4.56 -14.15 -9.05
CA ALA A 211 3.45 -13.20 -9.03
C ALA A 211 3.88 -11.80 -9.46
N SER A 212 3.00 -11.13 -10.21
CA SER A 212 3.06 -9.72 -10.56
C SER A 212 2.73 -8.86 -9.34
N MET A 213 3.54 -7.82 -9.13
CA MET A 213 3.37 -6.90 -8.00
C MET A 213 2.40 -5.74 -8.29
N GLY A 214 1.87 -5.64 -9.51
CA GLY A 214 1.11 -4.47 -9.95
C GLY A 214 1.99 -3.23 -10.19
N ILE A 215 3.25 -3.45 -10.60
CA ILE A 215 4.24 -2.42 -10.88
C ILE A 215 4.76 -2.66 -12.30
N TYR A 216 4.55 -1.68 -13.19
CA TYR A 216 4.87 -1.80 -14.61
C TYR A 216 5.67 -0.59 -15.07
N VAL A 217 6.68 -0.82 -15.91
CA VAL A 217 7.37 0.24 -16.67
C VAL A 217 6.98 0.06 -18.14
N PHE A 218 6.54 1.13 -18.77
CA PHE A 218 6.24 1.15 -20.20
C PHE A 218 7.03 2.24 -20.91
N ASP A 219 7.39 1.97 -22.16
CA ASP A 219 7.60 3.02 -23.15
C ASP A 219 6.29 3.81 -23.31
N ALA A 220 6.35 5.14 -23.18
CA ALA A 220 5.15 5.98 -23.09
C ALA A 220 4.26 5.88 -24.35
N GLU A 221 4.84 6.05 -25.54
CA GLU A 221 4.09 5.98 -26.81
C GLU A 221 3.48 4.59 -27.04
N TYR A 222 4.18 3.53 -26.61
CA TYR A 222 3.67 2.17 -26.69
C TYR A 222 2.46 1.97 -25.77
N LEU A 223 2.53 2.44 -24.52
CA LEU A 223 1.38 2.42 -23.60
C LEU A 223 0.19 3.19 -24.18
N TYR A 224 0.43 4.36 -24.78
CA TYR A 224 -0.65 5.17 -25.33
C TYR A 224 -1.38 4.46 -26.46
N GLY A 225 -0.65 3.81 -27.38
CA GLY A 225 -1.25 2.99 -28.44
C GLY A 225 -2.08 1.83 -27.86
N LEU A 226 -1.52 1.10 -26.89
CA LEU A 226 -2.22 -0.03 -26.24
C LEU A 226 -3.54 0.40 -25.57
N LEU A 227 -3.56 1.55 -24.90
CA LEU A 227 -4.74 2.07 -24.21
C LEU A 227 -5.82 2.57 -25.19
N GLU A 228 -5.42 3.17 -26.31
CA GLU A 228 -6.34 3.59 -27.37
C GLU A 228 -6.95 2.38 -28.08
N ASP A 229 -6.14 1.37 -28.40
CA ASP A 229 -6.63 0.12 -28.99
C ASP A 229 -7.59 -0.62 -28.04
N ASP A 230 -7.27 -0.66 -26.74
CA ASP A 230 -8.12 -1.31 -25.75
C ASP A 230 -9.48 -0.59 -25.55
N LEU A 231 -9.51 0.74 -25.67
CA LEU A 231 -10.75 1.51 -25.56
C LEU A 231 -11.78 1.11 -26.62
N HIS A 232 -11.33 0.71 -27.80
CA HIS A 232 -12.17 0.30 -28.93
C HIS A 232 -12.45 -1.22 -28.96
N GLN A 233 -11.79 -2.01 -28.10
CA GLN A 233 -11.92 -3.45 -28.06
C GLN A 233 -13.24 -3.88 -27.39
N ALA A 234 -14.13 -4.49 -28.17
CA ALA A 234 -15.36 -5.06 -27.64
C ALA A 234 -15.06 -6.24 -26.70
N GLY A 235 -15.60 -6.20 -25.48
CA GLY A 235 -15.45 -7.25 -24.48
C GLY A 235 -14.24 -7.12 -23.55
N SER A 236 -13.40 -6.09 -23.73
CA SER A 236 -12.33 -5.76 -22.77
C SER A 236 -12.93 -5.36 -21.42
N SER A 237 -12.29 -5.79 -20.33
CA SER A 237 -12.60 -5.29 -18.99
C SER A 237 -11.86 -4.00 -18.63
N HIS A 238 -11.04 -3.49 -19.55
CA HIS A 238 -10.18 -2.32 -19.42
C HIS A 238 -9.30 -2.34 -18.16
N ASP A 239 -8.71 -3.49 -17.88
CA ASP A 239 -7.82 -3.74 -16.75
C ASP A 239 -6.40 -4.10 -17.20
N PHE A 240 -5.38 -3.62 -16.50
CA PHE A 240 -4.00 -3.93 -16.84
C PHE A 240 -3.71 -5.43 -16.79
N GLY A 241 -4.14 -6.12 -15.73
CA GLY A 241 -3.86 -7.55 -15.57
C GLY A 241 -4.66 -8.41 -16.53
N LYS A 242 -5.94 -8.09 -16.75
CA LYS A 242 -6.82 -8.94 -17.58
C LYS A 242 -6.71 -8.69 -19.07
N ASP A 243 -6.41 -7.47 -19.50
CA ASP A 243 -6.56 -7.06 -20.89
C ASP A 243 -5.25 -6.52 -21.49
N ILE A 244 -4.51 -5.66 -20.79
CA ILE A 244 -3.30 -5.01 -21.35
C ILE A 244 -2.08 -5.95 -21.33
N LEU A 245 -1.75 -6.54 -20.17
CA LEU A 245 -0.57 -7.38 -20.03
C LEU A 245 -0.63 -8.65 -20.90
N PRO A 246 -1.77 -9.35 -21.05
CA PRO A 246 -1.84 -10.48 -21.98
C PRO A 246 -1.47 -10.09 -23.42
N LYS A 247 -1.91 -8.93 -23.92
CA LYS A 247 -1.54 -8.44 -25.27
C LYS A 247 -0.04 -8.17 -25.41
N VAL A 248 0.59 -7.61 -24.36
CA VAL A 248 2.04 -7.38 -24.29
C VAL A 248 2.83 -8.70 -24.31
N VAL A 249 2.30 -9.73 -23.64
CA VAL A 249 2.92 -11.06 -23.62
C VAL A 249 2.77 -11.75 -24.97
N GLU A 250 1.59 -11.65 -25.59
CA GLU A 250 1.32 -12.18 -26.93
C GLU A 250 2.21 -11.53 -28.01
N SER A 251 2.51 -10.23 -27.90
CA SER A 251 3.43 -9.55 -28.82
C SER A 251 4.90 -9.90 -28.56
N GLY A 252 5.21 -10.54 -27.44
CA GLY A 252 6.57 -10.91 -27.05
C GLY A 252 7.42 -9.70 -26.71
N GLU A 253 6.84 -8.63 -26.17
CA GLU A 253 7.55 -7.40 -25.80
C GLU A 253 7.61 -7.16 -24.28
N GLY A 254 7.07 -8.11 -23.50
CA GLY A 254 7.04 -8.10 -22.04
C GLY A 254 8.25 -8.78 -21.39
N TYR A 255 8.88 -8.10 -20.43
CA TYR A 255 9.97 -8.63 -19.61
C TYR A 255 9.61 -8.61 -18.12
N ALA A 256 10.12 -9.58 -17.37
CA ALA A 256 9.96 -9.65 -15.93
C ALA A 256 11.18 -9.03 -15.24
N HIS A 257 10.92 -8.20 -14.22
CA HIS A 257 11.94 -7.63 -13.35
C HIS A 257 11.82 -8.22 -11.94
N SER A 258 12.86 -8.92 -11.50
CA SER A 258 12.87 -9.49 -10.15
C SER A 258 12.94 -8.40 -9.09
N PHE A 259 11.97 -8.39 -8.17
CA PHE A 259 11.92 -7.43 -7.07
C PHE A 259 13.17 -7.42 -6.21
N ALA A 260 13.85 -8.57 -6.06
CA ALA A 260 15.07 -8.67 -5.26
C ALA A 260 16.21 -7.76 -5.77
N ILE A 261 16.22 -7.40 -7.07
CA ILE A 261 17.25 -6.55 -7.69
C ILE A 261 17.08 -5.07 -7.29
N SER A 262 15.83 -4.64 -7.10
CA SER A 262 15.44 -3.25 -6.85
C SER A 262 14.86 -3.02 -5.46
N CYS A 263 14.65 -4.05 -4.65
CA CYS A 263 14.24 -3.94 -3.26
C CYS A 263 15.30 -3.17 -2.46
N VAL A 264 14.84 -2.24 -1.62
CA VAL A 264 15.71 -1.46 -0.72
C VAL A 264 15.52 -1.98 0.70
N GLN A 265 16.57 -2.60 1.24
CA GLN A 265 16.58 -3.21 2.57
C GLN A 265 17.97 -3.13 3.19
N ASN A 266 18.03 -3.04 4.51
CA ASN A 266 19.29 -2.93 5.26
C ASN A 266 19.95 -4.28 5.52
N ASP A 267 19.16 -5.35 5.67
CA ASP A 267 19.64 -6.71 5.74
C ASP A 267 19.52 -7.36 4.36
N HIS A 268 20.65 -7.58 3.68
CA HIS A 268 20.69 -8.19 2.35
C HIS A 268 20.47 -9.71 2.37
N GLU A 269 20.56 -10.36 3.54
CA GLU A 269 20.27 -11.79 3.69
C GLU A 269 18.77 -12.04 3.97
N ALA A 270 18.03 -11.00 4.36
CA ALA A 270 16.59 -11.08 4.59
C ALA A 270 15.79 -11.17 3.28
N PRO A 271 14.64 -11.86 3.28
CA PRO A 271 13.75 -11.86 2.12
C PRO A 271 13.19 -10.45 1.84
N PRO A 272 12.99 -10.07 0.56
CA PRO A 272 12.42 -8.78 0.20
C PRO A 272 11.07 -8.49 0.87
N TYR A 273 10.97 -7.33 1.51
CA TYR A 273 9.73 -6.93 2.20
C TYR A 273 8.70 -6.38 1.21
N TRP A 274 7.62 -7.14 1.04
CA TRP A 274 6.43 -6.70 0.31
C TRP A 274 5.17 -7.24 0.99
N ARG A 275 4.18 -6.36 1.22
CA ARG A 275 2.89 -6.73 1.81
C ARG A 275 1.75 -6.11 1.01
N ASP A 276 0.82 -6.93 0.51
CA ASP A 276 -0.40 -6.48 -0.18
C ASP A 276 -1.43 -5.88 0.80
N VAL A 277 -1.33 -6.23 2.08
CA VAL A 277 -2.24 -5.86 3.16
C VAL A 277 -3.70 -6.08 2.79
N GLY A 278 -3.96 -7.23 2.14
CA GLY A 278 -5.25 -7.54 1.54
C GLY A 278 -6.34 -7.89 2.55
N THR A 279 -5.99 -8.51 3.68
CA THR A 279 -6.92 -8.96 4.72
C THR A 279 -6.70 -8.19 6.02
N LEU A 280 -7.69 -8.23 6.93
CA LEU A 280 -7.54 -7.65 8.27
C LEU A 280 -6.37 -8.27 9.05
N GLU A 281 -6.14 -9.58 8.91
CA GLU A 281 -5.00 -10.25 9.55
C GLU A 281 -3.68 -9.70 9.05
N ALA A 282 -3.51 -9.65 7.73
CA ALA A 282 -2.29 -9.15 7.11
C ALA A 282 -2.02 -7.70 7.52
N TYR A 283 -3.07 -6.88 7.61
CA TYR A 283 -3.02 -5.52 8.14
C TYR A 283 -2.54 -5.45 9.59
N TRP A 284 -3.16 -6.21 10.47
CA TRP A 284 -2.82 -6.26 11.87
C TRP A 284 -1.38 -6.75 12.08
N ARG A 285 -1.01 -7.86 11.44
CA ARG A 285 0.32 -8.48 11.52
C ARG A 285 1.41 -7.53 11.01
N ALA A 286 1.20 -6.89 9.86
CA ALA A 286 2.17 -5.95 9.29
C ALA A 286 2.40 -4.71 10.18
N ASN A 287 1.39 -4.26 10.94
CA ASN A 287 1.62 -3.18 11.91
C ASN A 287 2.41 -3.68 13.13
N LEU A 288 2.06 -4.85 13.69
CA LEU A 288 2.74 -5.38 14.88
C LEU A 288 4.18 -5.81 14.62
N ASP A 289 4.51 -6.21 13.39
CA ASP A 289 5.89 -6.45 12.96
C ASP A 289 6.81 -5.26 13.31
N LEU A 290 6.34 -4.03 13.08
CA LEU A 290 7.08 -2.81 13.41
C LEU A 290 7.31 -2.60 14.92
N ALA A 291 6.50 -3.24 15.77
CA ALA A 291 6.63 -3.17 17.23
C ALA A 291 7.54 -4.27 17.80
N SER A 292 7.92 -5.26 16.97
CA SER A 292 8.83 -6.32 17.36
C SER A 292 10.25 -5.79 17.60
N VAL A 293 11.09 -6.61 18.23
CA VAL A 293 12.50 -6.25 18.52
C VAL A 293 13.31 -6.06 17.24
N THR A 294 13.05 -6.89 16.24
CA THR A 294 13.75 -6.89 14.95
C THR A 294 12.71 -6.93 13.83
N PRO A 295 12.11 -5.78 13.48
CA PRO A 295 11.09 -5.72 12.42
C PRO A 295 11.64 -6.18 11.07
N GLU A 296 10.80 -6.85 10.28
CA GLU A 296 11.16 -7.20 8.89
C GLU A 296 11.24 -5.93 8.01
N LEU A 297 10.44 -4.90 8.33
CA LEU A 297 10.48 -3.60 7.67
C LEU A 297 11.21 -2.56 8.52
N ASP A 298 12.40 -2.16 8.08
CA ASP A 298 13.16 -1.10 8.75
C ASP A 298 12.62 0.30 8.41
N MET A 299 11.93 0.92 9.37
CA MET A 299 11.41 2.29 9.27
C MET A 299 12.35 3.34 9.88
N TYR A 300 13.49 2.93 10.43
CA TYR A 300 14.54 3.78 10.99
C TYR A 300 15.69 4.02 10.00
N ASP A 301 15.69 3.32 8.88
CA ASP A 301 16.55 3.60 7.73
C ASP A 301 16.41 5.06 7.25
N SER A 302 17.52 5.80 7.31
CA SER A 302 17.61 7.18 6.85
C SER A 302 18.08 7.32 5.40
N SER A 303 18.57 6.23 4.79
CA SER A 303 18.99 6.22 3.39
C SER A 303 17.80 6.12 2.43
N TRP A 304 16.71 5.46 2.84
CA TRP A 304 15.45 5.40 2.11
C TRP A 304 14.26 5.83 2.99
N PRO A 305 14.14 7.15 3.28
CA PRO A 305 13.11 7.65 4.17
C PRO A 305 11.72 7.55 3.53
N ILE A 306 10.72 7.24 4.34
CA ILE A 306 9.31 7.33 3.94
C ILE A 306 8.78 8.71 4.37
N ARG A 307 8.41 9.53 3.38
CA ARG A 307 7.79 10.83 3.58
C ARG A 307 6.30 10.65 3.86
N THR A 308 5.74 11.50 4.72
CA THR A 308 4.30 11.57 4.99
C THR A 308 3.91 12.96 5.49
N HIS A 309 2.62 13.17 5.76
CA HIS A 309 2.14 14.36 6.47
C HIS A 309 2.57 14.32 7.94
N MET A 310 3.51 15.19 8.31
CA MET A 310 4.00 15.35 9.68
C MET A 310 3.14 16.37 10.44
N GLU A 311 2.17 15.88 11.21
CA GLU A 311 1.36 16.74 12.07
C GLU A 311 2.16 17.22 13.31
N PRO A 312 2.15 18.51 13.66
CA PRO A 312 2.83 19.02 14.85
C PRO A 312 2.09 18.57 16.11
N LEU A 313 2.51 17.44 16.67
CA LEU A 313 1.90 16.82 17.84
C LEU A 313 2.79 16.99 19.08
N PRO A 314 2.21 17.11 20.28
CA PRO A 314 2.97 17.01 21.52
C PRO A 314 3.68 15.65 21.65
N PRO A 315 4.71 15.53 22.50
CA PRO A 315 5.30 14.24 22.84
C PRO A 315 4.25 13.26 23.41
N ALA A 316 4.52 11.96 23.27
CA ALA A 316 3.76 10.95 23.99
C ALA A 316 3.91 11.16 25.50
N LYS A 317 2.81 11.16 26.24
CA LYS A 317 2.77 11.43 27.68
C LYS A 317 2.38 10.17 28.45
N PHE A 318 3.24 9.76 29.37
CA PHE A 318 2.97 8.70 30.33
C PHE A 318 2.75 9.33 31.71
N VAL A 319 1.64 8.99 32.36
CA VAL A 319 1.28 9.50 33.70
C VAL A 319 0.87 8.37 34.61
N GLN A 320 0.94 8.62 35.92
CA GLN A 320 0.41 7.72 36.93
C GLN A 320 -1.11 7.50 36.74
N ASP A 321 -1.60 6.32 37.11
CA ASP A 321 -3.04 6.09 37.17
C ASP A 321 -3.69 6.78 38.39
N ARG A 322 -4.99 6.56 38.58
CA ARG A 322 -5.73 7.12 39.72
C ARG A 322 -5.24 6.63 41.08
N SER A 323 -4.58 5.47 41.15
CA SER A 323 -3.96 4.96 42.38
C SER A 323 -2.54 5.48 42.60
N GLY A 324 -2.02 6.30 41.69
CA GLY A 324 -0.62 6.73 41.74
C GLY A 324 0.37 5.66 41.25
N SER A 325 -0.11 4.59 40.62
CA SER A 325 0.74 3.52 40.08
C SER A 325 1.31 3.89 38.71
N HIS A 326 2.44 3.27 38.37
CA HIS A 326 3.10 3.39 37.07
C HIS A 326 2.44 2.47 36.04
N GLY A 327 2.63 2.81 34.75
CA GLY A 327 2.26 1.95 33.62
C GLY A 327 3.44 1.10 33.14
N MET A 328 3.15 0.08 32.34
CA MET A 328 4.17 -0.80 31.76
C MET A 328 4.01 -0.85 30.25
N THR A 329 5.11 -0.75 29.52
CA THR A 329 5.15 -0.86 28.06
C THR A 329 6.19 -1.87 27.62
N MET A 330 5.84 -2.77 26.70
CA MET A 330 6.74 -3.79 26.15
C MET A 330 6.50 -3.93 24.65
N ASN A 331 7.57 -3.89 23.84
CA ASN A 331 7.53 -4.07 22.38
C ASN A 331 6.36 -3.32 21.73
N SER A 332 6.29 -2.01 21.94
CA SER A 332 5.13 -1.21 21.55
C SER A 332 5.55 0.12 20.97
N LEU A 333 4.82 0.58 19.95
CA LEU A 333 5.00 1.88 19.32
C LEU A 333 3.95 2.86 19.84
N VAL A 334 4.39 4.00 20.36
CA VAL A 334 3.50 5.06 20.86
C VAL A 334 3.79 6.36 20.13
N SER A 335 2.84 6.78 19.29
CA SER A 335 2.98 7.99 18.48
C SER A 335 2.74 9.28 19.29
N GLY A 336 3.04 10.42 18.67
CA GLY A 336 2.83 11.75 19.28
C GLY A 336 1.36 12.03 19.62
N GLY A 337 1.17 12.88 20.64
CA GLY A 337 -0.14 13.28 21.15
C GLY A 337 -0.84 12.23 22.03
N CYS A 338 -0.25 11.05 22.19
CA CYS A 338 -0.81 10.00 23.05
C CYS A 338 -0.71 10.36 24.54
N ILE A 339 -1.70 9.92 25.32
CA ILE A 339 -1.68 10.01 26.79
C ILE A 339 -2.05 8.63 27.36
N ILE A 340 -1.13 8.02 28.11
CA ILE A 340 -1.29 6.70 28.72
C ILE A 340 -1.20 6.83 30.24
N SER A 341 -2.26 6.42 30.95
CA SER A 341 -2.39 6.61 32.40
C SER A 341 -2.26 5.28 33.16
N GLY A 342 -1.05 4.94 33.61
CA GLY A 342 -0.74 3.78 34.46
C GLY A 342 -1.17 2.39 33.96
N SER A 343 -1.47 2.25 32.68
CA SER A 343 -1.97 1.00 32.07
C SER A 343 -0.83 0.13 31.51
N VAL A 344 -1.14 -1.13 31.23
CA VAL A 344 -0.21 -2.11 30.64
C VAL A 344 -0.44 -2.18 29.12
N VAL A 345 0.62 -2.01 28.35
CA VAL A 345 0.61 -2.03 26.87
C VAL A 345 1.72 -2.96 26.37
N VAL A 346 1.33 -3.99 25.62
CA VAL A 346 2.24 -5.04 25.13
C VAL A 346 2.00 -5.29 23.64
N ASN A 347 3.06 -5.45 22.85
CA ASN A 347 2.99 -5.81 21.43
C ASN A 347 1.99 -4.96 20.63
N SER A 348 1.94 -3.65 20.86
CA SER A 348 0.85 -2.82 20.36
C SER A 348 1.35 -1.59 19.61
N VAL A 349 0.55 -1.12 18.65
CA VAL A 349 0.84 0.09 17.87
C VAL A 349 -0.25 1.12 18.12
N MET A 350 0.13 2.24 18.72
CA MET A 350 -0.73 3.39 18.97
C MET A 350 -0.41 4.52 18.02
N PHE A 351 -1.38 4.85 17.18
CA PHE A 351 -1.34 6.01 16.30
C PHE A 351 -1.53 7.31 17.09
N SER A 352 -1.54 8.44 16.39
CA SER A 352 -1.59 9.76 17.03
C SER A 352 -2.85 9.97 17.89
N ARG A 353 -2.67 10.77 18.96
CA ARG A 353 -3.77 11.27 19.81
C ARG A 353 -4.59 10.17 20.53
N VAL A 354 -4.06 8.96 20.66
CA VAL A 354 -4.70 7.88 21.41
C VAL A 354 -4.68 8.20 22.91
N ARG A 355 -5.81 7.99 23.59
CA ARG A 355 -5.95 8.16 25.04
C ARG A 355 -6.25 6.83 25.70
N VAL A 356 -5.38 6.41 26.61
CA VAL A 356 -5.57 5.21 27.43
C VAL A 356 -5.76 5.63 28.88
N ASN A 357 -6.97 5.40 29.40
CA ASN A 357 -7.30 5.67 30.79
C ASN A 357 -6.73 4.58 31.73
N SER A 358 -6.89 4.80 33.03
CA SER A 358 -6.38 3.91 34.09
C SER A 358 -6.88 2.47 34.00
N PHE A 359 -6.03 1.56 34.48
CA PHE A 359 -6.34 0.15 34.71
C PHE A 359 -6.61 -0.67 33.45
N CYS A 360 -6.12 -0.22 32.29
CA CYS A 360 -6.29 -0.97 31.04
C CYS A 360 -5.18 -2.01 30.85
N ASN A 361 -5.53 -3.10 30.17
CA ASN A 361 -4.60 -4.07 29.62
C ASN A 361 -4.78 -4.12 28.10
N ILE A 362 -3.74 -3.79 27.37
CA ILE A 362 -3.74 -3.73 25.90
C ILE A 362 -2.64 -4.64 25.40
N ASP A 363 -3.02 -5.70 24.68
CA ASP A 363 -2.11 -6.71 24.16
C ASP A 363 -2.35 -6.92 22.67
N SER A 364 -1.28 -6.88 21.87
CA SER A 364 -1.34 -7.28 20.47
C SER A 364 -2.41 -6.51 19.69
N THR A 365 -2.48 -5.19 19.91
CA THR A 365 -3.58 -4.33 19.46
C THR A 365 -3.08 -3.15 18.64
N VAL A 366 -3.79 -2.85 17.55
CA VAL A 366 -3.56 -1.67 16.71
C VAL A 366 -4.64 -0.63 17.01
N LEU A 367 -4.25 0.52 17.59
CA LEU A 367 -5.16 1.62 17.93
C LEU A 367 -4.97 2.77 16.95
N LEU A 368 -5.93 2.99 16.05
CA LEU A 368 -5.90 4.06 15.05
C LEU A 368 -6.04 5.45 15.67
N PRO A 369 -5.83 6.54 14.88
CA PRO A 369 -5.82 7.89 15.44
C PRO A 369 -7.11 8.24 16.21
N ASP A 370 -6.95 9.08 17.23
CA ASP A 370 -8.02 9.63 18.06
C ASP A 370 -8.83 8.59 18.88
N VAL A 371 -8.35 7.35 19.02
CA VAL A 371 -9.01 6.34 19.85
C VAL A 371 -8.95 6.71 21.33
N VAL A 372 -10.07 6.53 22.04
CA VAL A 372 -10.18 6.70 23.49
C VAL A 372 -10.54 5.37 24.12
N VAL A 373 -9.66 4.85 24.95
CA VAL A 373 -9.88 3.63 25.75
C VAL A 373 -10.39 4.03 27.13
N GLY A 374 -11.63 3.66 27.45
CA GLY A 374 -12.23 3.82 28.78
C GLY A 374 -11.43 3.11 29.87
N ARG A 375 -11.76 3.37 31.14
CA ARG A 375 -11.05 2.72 32.26
C ARG A 375 -11.29 1.22 32.26
N SER A 376 -10.35 0.47 32.84
CA SER A 376 -10.53 -0.97 33.11
C SER A 376 -10.83 -1.82 31.87
N CYS A 377 -10.47 -1.35 30.68
CA CYS A 377 -10.65 -2.10 29.44
C CYS A 377 -9.57 -3.18 29.28
N ARG A 378 -9.94 -4.30 28.66
CA ARG A 378 -9.01 -5.37 28.29
C ARG A 378 -9.16 -5.66 26.81
N LEU A 379 -8.09 -5.39 26.05
CA LEU A 379 -8.08 -5.48 24.59
C LEU A 379 -6.99 -6.45 24.18
N ARG A 380 -7.35 -7.48 23.41
CA ARG A 380 -6.41 -8.47 22.88
C ARG A 380 -6.70 -8.74 21.41
N ARG A 381 -5.64 -8.81 20.58
CA ARG A 381 -5.72 -9.26 19.18
C ARG A 381 -6.80 -8.49 18.38
N CYS A 382 -6.74 -7.17 18.42
CA CYS A 382 -7.76 -6.34 17.79
C CYS A 382 -7.21 -5.11 17.05
N VAL A 383 -8.02 -4.59 16.15
CA VAL A 383 -7.82 -3.32 15.44
C VAL A 383 -8.96 -2.40 15.84
N ILE A 384 -8.63 -1.27 16.47
CA ILE A 384 -9.61 -0.27 16.90
C ILE A 384 -9.58 0.88 15.89
N ASP A 385 -10.65 1.04 15.11
CA ASP A 385 -10.74 2.04 14.05
C ASP A 385 -10.75 3.48 14.60
N ARG A 386 -10.47 4.44 13.70
CA ARG A 386 -10.31 5.85 13.99
C ARG A 386 -11.44 6.42 14.85
N ALA A 387 -11.06 7.17 15.88
CA ALA A 387 -11.96 7.90 16.76
C ALA A 387 -13.01 7.02 17.48
N CYS A 388 -12.76 5.73 17.64
CA CYS A 388 -13.55 4.87 18.53
C CYS A 388 -13.38 5.30 19.99
N VAL A 389 -14.50 5.37 20.70
CA VAL A 389 -14.53 5.63 22.16
C VAL A 389 -15.03 4.37 22.82
N LEU A 390 -14.12 3.59 23.39
CA LEU A 390 -14.43 2.35 24.08
C LEU A 390 -14.98 2.69 25.49
N PRO A 391 -16.16 2.19 25.86
CA PRO A 391 -16.73 2.43 27.18
C PRO A 391 -15.91 1.75 28.29
N GLU A 392 -16.05 2.23 29.51
CA GLU A 392 -15.39 1.66 30.70
C GLU A 392 -15.73 0.17 30.88
N GLY A 393 -14.71 -0.64 31.21
CA GLY A 393 -14.83 -2.06 31.46
C GLY A 393 -15.00 -2.94 30.20
N MET A 394 -14.86 -2.39 28.99
CA MET A 394 -15.01 -3.18 27.77
C MET A 394 -13.89 -4.24 27.62
N VAL A 395 -14.31 -5.46 27.31
CA VAL A 395 -13.43 -6.63 27.12
C VAL A 395 -13.57 -7.15 25.68
N ILE A 396 -12.44 -7.27 24.98
CA ILE A 396 -12.34 -7.71 23.58
C ILE A 396 -11.15 -8.67 23.44
N GLY A 397 -11.35 -9.80 22.76
CA GLY A 397 -10.31 -10.79 22.51
C GLY A 397 -10.22 -11.89 23.59
N GLU A 398 -11.21 -11.99 24.48
CA GLU A 398 -11.31 -13.03 25.52
C GLU A 398 -12.44 -14.03 25.27
N ASN A 399 -13.55 -13.62 24.65
CA ASN A 399 -14.70 -14.49 24.34
C ASN A 399 -15.03 -14.39 22.84
N PRO A 400 -14.66 -15.41 22.03
CA PRO A 400 -14.88 -15.40 20.58
C PRO A 400 -16.34 -15.24 20.16
N ASP A 401 -17.29 -15.84 20.88
CA ASP A 401 -18.71 -15.80 20.54
C ASP A 401 -19.28 -14.40 20.76
N GLU A 402 -18.98 -13.80 21.92
CA GLU A 402 -19.38 -12.43 22.22
C GLU A 402 -18.67 -11.41 21.32
N ASP A 403 -17.40 -11.64 20.97
CA ASP A 403 -16.68 -10.76 20.04
C ASP A 403 -17.30 -10.80 18.64
N SER A 404 -17.62 -11.99 18.13
CA SER A 404 -18.26 -12.17 16.81
C SER A 404 -19.69 -11.63 16.77
N ARG A 405 -20.39 -11.64 17.91
CA ARG A 405 -21.75 -11.06 18.03
C ARG A 405 -21.70 -9.53 18.01
N ARG A 406 -20.68 -8.92 18.60
CA ARG A 406 -20.58 -7.47 18.82
C ARG A 406 -19.84 -6.74 17.69
N PHE A 407 -18.86 -7.40 17.08
CA PHE A 407 -17.89 -6.81 16.17
C PHE A 407 -17.61 -7.72 14.99
N PHE A 408 -16.85 -7.24 14.01
CA PHE A 408 -16.29 -8.13 12.99
C PHE A 408 -15.12 -8.91 13.58
N ARG A 409 -15.11 -10.24 13.39
CA ARG A 409 -14.01 -11.13 13.78
C ARG A 409 -13.57 -11.94 12.57
N SER A 410 -12.27 -11.91 12.24
CA SER A 410 -11.71 -12.75 11.18
C SER A 410 -11.71 -14.23 11.57
N GLU A 411 -11.50 -15.13 10.60
CA GLU A 411 -11.34 -16.57 10.85
C GLU A 411 -10.15 -16.86 11.79
N GLU A 412 -9.05 -16.12 11.63
CA GLU A 412 -7.84 -16.16 12.48
C GLU A 412 -8.02 -15.45 13.84
N GLY A 413 -9.22 -14.91 14.10
CA GLY A 413 -9.62 -14.38 15.40
C GLY A 413 -9.16 -12.97 15.72
N ILE A 414 -8.88 -12.15 14.70
CA ILE A 414 -8.64 -10.72 14.87
C ILE A 414 -9.95 -9.96 14.82
N VAL A 415 -10.16 -9.10 15.82
CA VAL A 415 -11.39 -8.32 15.97
C VAL A 415 -11.20 -6.91 15.40
N LEU A 416 -12.10 -6.45 14.54
CA LEU A 416 -12.19 -5.07 14.08
C LEU A 416 -13.33 -4.35 14.79
N VAL A 417 -13.01 -3.23 15.45
CA VAL A 417 -13.98 -2.41 16.16
C VAL A 417 -14.14 -1.07 15.46
N THR A 418 -15.37 -0.72 15.09
CA THR A 418 -15.69 0.58 14.48
C THR A 418 -16.69 1.38 15.31
N ARG A 419 -16.74 2.69 15.08
CA ARG A 419 -17.72 3.59 15.73
C ARG A 419 -19.16 3.15 15.48
N ALA A 420 -19.46 2.61 14.30
CA ALA A 420 -20.79 2.14 13.96
C ALA A 420 -21.18 0.90 14.80
N MET A 421 -20.23 -0.01 15.05
CA MET A 421 -20.46 -1.17 15.91
C MET A 421 -20.68 -0.74 17.37
N LEU A 422 -19.85 0.17 17.89
CA LEU A 422 -20.00 0.69 19.25
C LEU A 422 -21.31 1.43 19.47
N ALA A 423 -21.77 2.19 18.47
CA ALA A 423 -23.07 2.88 18.52
C ALA A 423 -24.25 1.89 18.64
N LYS A 424 -24.21 0.78 17.89
CA LYS A 424 -25.23 -0.29 17.96
C LYS A 424 -25.31 -0.94 19.35
N LEU A 425 -24.17 -1.14 20.00
CA LEU A 425 -24.13 -1.68 21.37
C LEU A 425 -24.74 -0.72 22.38
N SER A 426 -24.52 0.58 22.21
CA SER A 426 -25.06 1.61 23.10
C SER A 426 -26.58 1.74 22.97
N SER A 427 -27.13 1.55 21.76
CA SER A 427 -28.58 1.58 21.52
C SER A 427 -29.31 0.30 21.94
N ALA A 428 -28.61 -0.84 22.04
CA ALA A 428 -29.21 -2.12 22.45
C ALA A 428 -29.25 -2.30 23.98
N GLY A 429 -28.56 -1.44 24.74
CA GLY A 429 -28.58 -1.41 26.20
C GLY A 429 -29.55 -0.37 26.80
N GLN A 430 -30.27 0.36 25.95
CA GLN A 430 -31.48 1.13 26.29
C GLN A 430 -32.71 0.31 25.92
#